data_AF-A0A937QXN6-F1
#
_entry.id   AF-A0A937QXN6-F1
#
_cell.length_a   1.000
_cell.length_b   1.000
_cell.length_c   1.000
_cell.angle_alpha   90.00
_cell.angle_beta   90.00
_cell.angle_gamma   90.00
#
_symmetry.space_group_name_H-M   'P 1'
#
loop_
_entity.id
_entity.type
_entity.pdbx_description
1 polymer ?
#
loop_
_entity_poly.entity_id
_entity_poly.type
_entity_poly.pdbx_seq_one_letter_code
_entity_poly.pdbx_strand_id
1 'polypeptide(L)'
;MKYIYLMLNWLFKIVFLLMGFVFLVFVFFSCPKVQEQVTRAKEYYAEKVALSRQKTVEYFNANSAQILSDARTALTANDYQRTILLTSKYLISGNGELVAIHNEAKSKLAEIQKAKKTEKLLAEIKTVPDSDYEKNKSLYQQLAALNPDNADYQSKVTTYEQKIAEDQEKKRIAEERYEIVESEDQSHKAMTKSLSSYTYQELVKLPIDKKMGYRVVVSPTIKENQVRPTVEKIIADITSKDNDIDEISLLLYSDKELANEMYDVARATWAPNGKLGNVTPEIAKTNNRNNYKLEIQIAENLEQYLKQRAKSEQKLGFTEDRRRKIFKEILAAEDKAWTEARKRYPLVPTDHLSVGQTISLSRRTPLMPELDPTDPMAAYLRIRKLDPRTTIKVLKVSTKHSNPWYFVEARSPSRYSLGTGWINSIALRRQGQVDFKQQVEKQHKLKNRLIDKHNNELAKKYGLTREQLEQICLEGMMERWPFEWPLE
;
A
#
# COMPACT_ATOMS: atom_id res chain seq x y z
N MET A 1 24.52 16.12 16.36
CA MET A 1 23.34 16.76 17.02
C MET A 1 23.14 18.26 16.69
N LYS A 2 24.18 19.12 16.65
CA LYS A 2 24.00 20.56 16.29
C LYS A 2 23.36 20.81 14.91
N TYR A 3 23.69 19.99 13.90
CA TYR A 3 23.16 20.15 12.53
C TYR A 3 21.66 19.83 12.39
N ILE A 4 21.11 18.92 13.20
CA ILE A 4 19.69 18.52 13.16
C ILE A 4 18.80 19.65 13.69
N TYR A 5 19.24 20.33 14.75
CA TYR A 5 18.51 21.46 15.34
C TYR A 5 18.48 22.69 14.42
N LEU A 6 19.58 22.94 13.72
CA LEU A 6 19.66 23.97 12.69
C LEU A 6 18.73 23.67 11.50
N MET A 7 18.66 22.41 11.04
CA MET A 7 17.72 22.01 10.00
C MET A 7 16.26 22.15 10.43
N LEU A 8 15.88 21.71 11.64
CA LEU A 8 14.49 21.80 12.11
C LEU A 8 14.00 23.25 12.27
N ASN A 9 14.85 24.14 12.75
CA ASN A 9 14.51 25.56 12.92
C ASN A 9 14.36 26.26 11.56
N TRP A 10 15.19 25.89 10.58
CA TRP A 10 15.05 26.36 9.21
C TRP A 10 13.73 25.87 8.57
N LEU A 11 13.39 24.59 8.77
CA LEU A 11 12.13 24.01 8.29
C LEU A 11 10.90 24.68 8.89
N PHE A 12 10.93 24.98 10.20
CA PHE A 12 9.83 25.64 10.90
C PHE A 12 9.59 27.07 10.40
N LYS A 13 10.65 27.82 10.12
CA LYS A 13 10.55 29.16 9.54
C LYS A 13 9.93 29.13 8.16
N ILE A 14 10.28 28.14 7.33
CA ILE A 14 9.71 27.96 5.99
C ILE A 14 8.22 27.63 6.06
N VAL A 15 7.83 26.71 6.95
CA VAL A 15 6.41 26.35 7.14
C VAL A 15 5.58 27.54 7.62
N PHE A 16 6.13 28.38 8.52
CA PHE A 16 5.47 29.59 9.00
C PHE A 16 5.33 30.66 7.91
N LEU A 17 6.35 30.81 7.07
CA LEU A 17 6.34 31.72 5.92
C LEU A 17 5.29 31.27 4.88
N LEU A 18 5.22 29.97 4.59
CA LEU A 18 4.23 29.39 3.68
C LEU A 18 2.80 29.56 4.21
N MET A 19 2.55 29.33 5.50
CA MET A 19 1.22 29.53 6.08
C MET A 19 0.78 31.00 6.09
N GLY A 20 1.69 31.94 6.37
CA GLY A 20 1.40 33.38 6.26
C GLY A 20 1.06 33.80 4.83
N PHE A 21 1.75 33.23 3.84
CA PHE A 21 1.51 33.47 2.43
C PHE A 21 0.13 32.97 1.99
N VAL A 22 -0.26 31.75 2.36
CA VAL A 22 -1.59 31.18 2.04
C VAL A 22 -2.72 32.02 2.65
N PHE A 23 -2.55 32.54 3.87
CA PHE A 23 -3.54 33.39 4.51
C PHE A 23 -3.70 34.75 3.83
N LEU A 24 -2.59 35.37 3.40
CA LEU A 24 -2.61 36.62 2.62
C LEU A 24 -3.29 36.43 1.27
N VAL A 25 -3.00 35.33 0.57
CA VAL A 25 -3.64 34.97 -0.70
C VAL A 25 -5.16 34.84 -0.52
N PHE A 26 -5.62 34.16 0.52
CA PHE A 26 -7.06 33.95 0.78
C PHE A 26 -7.82 35.24 1.10
N VAL A 27 -7.20 36.18 1.82
CA VAL A 27 -7.78 37.50 2.09
C VAL A 27 -7.80 38.38 0.84
N PHE A 28 -6.79 38.28 -0.03
CA PHE A 28 -6.74 39.02 -1.29
C PHE A 28 -7.82 38.59 -2.29
N PHE A 29 -8.12 37.29 -2.36
CA PHE A 29 -9.12 36.75 -3.29
C PHE A 29 -10.59 36.88 -2.81
N SER A 30 -10.84 37.23 -1.55
CA SER A 30 -12.21 37.35 -0.99
C SER A 30 -12.79 38.78 -1.07
N CYS A 31 -12.11 39.72 -1.73
CA CYS A 31 -12.57 41.10 -1.88
C CYS A 31 -13.41 41.25 -3.17
N PRO A 32 -14.68 41.68 -3.11
CA PRO A 32 -15.55 41.86 -4.29
C PRO A 32 -14.94 42.77 -5.37
N LYS A 33 -14.15 43.77 -4.97
CA LYS A 33 -13.43 44.68 -5.88
C LYS A 33 -12.28 44.01 -6.63
N VAL A 34 -11.64 42.98 -6.04
CA VAL A 34 -10.57 42.21 -6.68
C VAL A 34 -11.17 41.26 -7.72
N GLN A 35 -12.35 40.68 -7.45
CA GLN A 35 -13.08 39.86 -8.41
C GLN A 35 -13.44 40.66 -9.68
N GLU A 36 -13.91 41.90 -9.53
CA GLU A 36 -14.23 42.79 -10.65
C GLU A 36 -12.98 43.21 -11.46
N GLN A 37 -11.86 43.49 -10.79
CA GLN A 37 -10.58 43.77 -11.46
C GLN A 37 -10.04 42.55 -12.22
N VAL A 38 -10.20 41.34 -11.66
CA VAL A 38 -9.82 40.09 -12.35
C VAL A 38 -10.69 39.86 -13.58
N THR A 39 -12.00 40.14 -13.51
CA THR A 39 -12.89 40.03 -14.68
C THR A 39 -12.54 41.04 -15.77
N ARG A 40 -12.33 42.33 -15.43
CA ARG A 40 -11.90 43.35 -16.41
C ARG A 40 -10.54 43.03 -17.01
N ALA A 41 -9.60 42.51 -16.22
CA ALA A 41 -8.32 42.05 -16.72
C ALA A 41 -8.50 40.88 -17.70
N LYS A 42 -9.34 39.89 -17.38
CA LYS A 42 -9.66 38.77 -18.29
C LYS A 42 -10.28 39.26 -19.60
N GLU A 43 -11.21 40.21 -19.55
CA GLU A 43 -11.83 40.81 -20.74
C GLU A 43 -10.81 41.58 -21.59
N TYR A 44 -9.97 42.42 -20.96
CA TYR A 44 -8.88 43.12 -21.64
C TYR A 44 -7.90 42.17 -22.31
N TYR A 45 -7.49 41.10 -21.62
CA TYR A 45 -6.63 40.07 -22.20
C TYR A 45 -7.33 39.31 -23.33
N ALA A 46 -8.62 38.99 -23.20
CA ALA A 46 -9.39 38.34 -24.24
C ALA A 46 -9.51 39.22 -25.50
N GLU A 47 -9.73 40.52 -25.34
CA GLU A 47 -9.78 41.49 -26.44
C GLU A 47 -8.42 41.62 -27.14
N LYS A 48 -7.33 41.71 -26.38
CA LYS A 48 -5.96 41.72 -26.95
C LYS A 48 -5.65 40.44 -27.72
N VAL A 49 -6.07 39.29 -27.20
CA VAL A 49 -5.93 38.00 -27.88
C VAL A 49 -6.78 37.98 -29.15
N ALA A 50 -8.05 38.41 -29.10
CA ALA A 50 -8.93 38.47 -30.27
C ALA A 50 -8.36 39.37 -31.37
N LEU A 51 -7.87 40.56 -31.02
CA LEU A 51 -7.24 41.48 -31.96
C LEU A 51 -5.96 40.88 -32.57
N SER A 52 -5.12 40.23 -31.77
CA SER A 52 -3.91 39.56 -32.27
C SER A 52 -4.26 38.41 -33.23
N ARG A 53 -5.32 37.66 -32.92
CA ARG A 53 -5.82 36.58 -33.77
C ARG A 53 -6.33 37.13 -35.10
N GLN A 54 -7.14 38.18 -35.06
CA GLN A 54 -7.64 38.86 -36.26
C GLN A 54 -6.49 39.38 -37.13
N LYS A 55 -5.51 40.09 -36.57
CA LYS A 55 -4.32 40.55 -37.30
C LYS A 55 -3.53 39.41 -37.95
N THR A 56 -3.49 38.25 -37.30
CA THR A 56 -2.82 37.06 -37.83
C THR A 56 -3.58 36.47 -39.01
N VAL A 57 -4.91 36.44 -38.96
CA VAL A 57 -5.77 36.01 -40.07
C VAL A 57 -5.67 36.98 -41.24
N GLU A 58 -5.75 38.29 -40.99
CA GLU A 58 -5.62 39.32 -42.01
C GLU A 58 -4.25 39.24 -42.71
N TYR A 59 -3.17 39.12 -41.93
CA TYR A 59 -1.83 38.95 -42.48
C TYR A 59 -1.71 37.68 -43.32
N PHE A 60 -2.27 36.55 -42.83
CA PHE A 60 -2.28 35.32 -43.59
C PHE A 60 -3.04 35.49 -44.91
N ASN A 61 -4.24 36.07 -44.89
CA ASN A 61 -5.05 36.26 -46.10
C ASN A 61 -4.31 37.11 -47.14
N ALA A 62 -3.60 38.16 -46.71
CA ALA A 62 -2.81 39.02 -47.58
C ALA A 62 -1.53 38.35 -48.14
N ASN A 63 -0.98 37.35 -47.44
CA ASN A 63 0.31 36.72 -47.77
C ASN A 63 0.20 35.20 -48.02
N SER A 64 -1.02 34.70 -48.26
CA SER A 64 -1.32 33.27 -48.22
C SER A 64 -0.52 32.47 -49.25
N ALA A 65 -0.38 32.98 -50.47
CA ALA A 65 0.40 32.34 -51.54
C ALA A 65 1.87 32.13 -51.14
N GLN A 66 2.53 33.14 -50.57
CA GLN A 66 3.92 33.04 -50.14
C GLN A 66 4.06 32.09 -48.95
N ILE A 67 3.19 32.20 -47.94
CA ILE A 67 3.22 31.35 -46.75
C ILE A 67 3.02 29.87 -47.12
N LEU A 68 2.05 29.59 -48.00
CA LEU A 68 1.78 28.23 -48.48
C LEU A 68 2.94 27.72 -49.35
N SER A 69 3.51 28.56 -50.22
CA SER A 69 4.69 28.22 -51.02
C SER A 69 5.88 27.83 -50.12
N ASP A 70 6.23 28.67 -49.14
CA ASP A 70 7.33 28.42 -48.21
C ASP A 70 7.10 27.14 -47.39
N ALA A 71 5.87 26.92 -46.91
CA ALA A 71 5.51 25.73 -46.16
C ALA A 71 5.59 24.45 -47.01
N ARG A 72 5.14 24.50 -48.27
CA ARG A 72 5.27 23.39 -49.24
C ARG A 72 6.73 23.12 -49.57
N THR A 73 7.53 24.15 -49.85
CA THR A 73 8.97 23.99 -50.11
C THR A 73 9.67 23.33 -48.92
N ALA A 74 9.40 23.77 -47.70
CA ALA A 74 9.94 23.13 -46.49
C ALA A 74 9.45 21.68 -46.34
N LEU A 75 8.17 21.40 -46.63
CA LEU A 75 7.61 20.05 -46.57
C LEU A 75 8.26 19.11 -47.59
N THR A 76 8.41 19.53 -48.85
CA THR A 76 9.07 18.75 -49.91
C THR A 76 10.56 18.54 -49.63
N ALA A 77 11.21 19.48 -48.94
CA ALA A 77 12.57 19.31 -48.44
C ALA A 77 12.67 18.39 -47.21
N ASN A 78 11.56 17.82 -46.74
CA ASN A 78 11.44 17.03 -45.50
C ASN A 78 11.86 17.79 -44.22
N ASP A 79 11.87 19.12 -44.25
CA ASP A 79 12.12 19.96 -43.06
C ASP A 79 10.83 20.17 -42.27
N TYR A 80 10.31 19.07 -41.71
CA TYR A 80 9.02 19.05 -41.04
C TYR A 80 8.95 19.99 -39.83
N GLN A 81 10.06 20.21 -39.12
CA GLN A 81 10.11 21.15 -38.01
C GLN A 81 9.88 22.59 -38.49
N ARG A 82 10.57 22.99 -39.56
CA ARG A 82 10.35 24.30 -40.17
C ARG A 82 8.94 24.43 -40.75
N THR A 83 8.41 23.40 -41.40
CA THR A 83 7.02 23.41 -41.88
C THR A 83 6.02 23.63 -40.74
N ILE A 84 6.18 22.92 -39.62
CA ILE A 84 5.34 23.11 -38.43
C ILE A 84 5.47 24.54 -37.90
N LEU A 85 6.67 25.10 -37.79
CA LEU A 85 6.88 26.48 -37.32
C LEU A 85 6.23 27.51 -38.24
N LEU A 86 6.38 27.36 -39.56
CA LEU A 86 5.79 28.25 -40.56
C LEU A 86 4.26 28.22 -40.52
N THR A 87 3.67 27.04 -40.33
CA THR A 87 2.22 26.84 -40.39
C THR A 87 1.50 27.11 -39.06
N SER A 88 2.12 26.79 -37.92
CA SER A 88 1.48 26.86 -36.58
C SER A 88 0.92 28.23 -36.25
N LYS A 89 1.64 29.29 -36.65
CA LYS A 89 1.23 30.68 -36.41
C LYS A 89 -0.10 31.02 -37.08
N TYR A 90 -0.40 30.40 -38.22
CA TYR A 90 -1.54 30.77 -39.07
C TYR A 90 -2.69 29.77 -39.04
N LEU A 91 -2.62 28.69 -38.25
CA LEU A 91 -3.69 27.68 -38.16
C LEU A 91 -5.06 28.27 -37.79
N ILE A 92 -5.08 29.42 -37.10
CA ILE A 92 -6.32 30.11 -36.72
C ILE A 92 -7.09 30.68 -37.92
N SER A 93 -6.47 30.79 -39.09
CA SER A 93 -7.17 31.20 -40.32
C SER A 93 -8.21 30.18 -40.79
N GLY A 94 -8.10 28.92 -40.33
CA GLY A 94 -8.99 27.85 -40.76
C GLY A 94 -8.80 27.44 -42.23
N ASN A 95 -7.72 27.89 -42.88
CA ASN A 95 -7.42 27.51 -44.25
C ASN A 95 -7.12 26.00 -44.35
N GLY A 96 -7.96 25.27 -45.10
CA GLY A 96 -7.87 23.81 -45.17
C GLY A 96 -6.54 23.28 -45.72
N GLU A 97 -5.93 23.99 -46.66
CA GLU A 97 -4.64 23.59 -47.24
C GLU A 97 -3.49 23.74 -46.24
N LEU A 98 -3.42 24.88 -45.55
CA LEU A 98 -2.45 25.12 -44.48
C LEU A 98 -2.55 24.05 -43.39
N VAL A 99 -3.78 23.70 -42.99
CA VAL A 99 -4.06 22.66 -42.00
C VAL A 99 -3.58 21.30 -42.49
N ALA A 100 -3.80 20.97 -43.76
CA ALA A 100 -3.33 19.72 -44.36
C ALA A 100 -1.79 19.63 -44.33
N ILE A 101 -1.09 20.67 -44.79
CA ILE A 101 0.39 20.74 -44.77
C ILE A 101 0.92 20.59 -43.33
N HIS A 102 0.30 21.28 -42.37
CA HIS A 102 0.71 21.19 -40.96
C HIS A 102 0.54 19.78 -40.41
N ASN A 103 -0.62 19.15 -40.66
CA ASN A 103 -0.93 17.81 -40.15
C ASN A 103 -0.04 16.74 -40.79
N GLU A 104 0.24 16.87 -42.10
CA GLU A 104 1.16 15.98 -42.80
C GLU A 104 2.58 16.07 -42.22
N ALA A 105 3.12 17.29 -42.08
CA ALA A 105 4.43 17.52 -41.48
C ALA A 105 4.52 16.97 -40.04
N LYS A 106 3.47 17.19 -39.25
CA LYS A 106 3.37 16.68 -37.87
C LYS A 106 3.33 15.16 -37.83
N SER A 107 2.58 14.51 -38.72
CA SER A 107 2.53 13.05 -38.84
C SER A 107 3.90 12.48 -39.22
N LYS A 108 4.55 13.04 -40.24
CA LYS A 108 5.88 12.61 -40.69
C LYS A 108 6.97 12.81 -39.65
N LEU A 109 6.93 13.94 -38.93
CA LEU A 109 7.86 14.18 -37.82
C LEU A 109 7.65 13.17 -36.69
N ALA A 110 6.40 12.83 -36.37
CA ALA A 110 6.08 11.82 -35.37
C ALA A 110 6.58 10.42 -35.79
N GLU A 111 6.44 10.04 -37.07
CA GLU A 111 7.01 8.81 -37.64
C GLU A 111 8.53 8.75 -37.45
N ILE A 112 9.25 9.83 -37.77
CA ILE A 112 10.72 9.90 -37.59
C ILE A 112 11.11 9.81 -36.12
N GLN A 113 10.42 10.54 -35.24
CA GLN A 113 10.70 10.49 -33.81
C GLN A 113 10.43 9.09 -33.23
N LYS A 114 9.34 8.45 -33.66
CA LYS A 114 9.01 7.06 -33.32
C LYS A 114 10.10 6.10 -33.79
N ALA A 115 10.59 6.23 -35.03
CA ALA A 115 11.67 5.41 -35.57
C ALA A 115 12.98 5.59 -34.78
N LYS A 116 13.41 6.84 -34.53
CA LYS A 116 14.61 7.15 -33.73
C LYS A 116 14.52 6.59 -32.31
N LYS A 117 13.35 6.71 -31.67
CA LYS A 117 13.14 6.16 -30.32
C LYS A 117 13.15 4.62 -30.33
N THR A 118 12.56 4.00 -31.35
CA THR A 118 12.58 2.55 -31.55
C THR A 118 14.02 2.05 -31.71
N GLU A 119 14.81 2.68 -32.57
CA GLU A 119 16.23 2.34 -32.77
C GLU A 119 17.05 2.47 -31.48
N LYS A 120 16.87 3.56 -30.73
CA LYS A 120 17.53 3.77 -29.45
C LYS A 120 17.19 2.67 -28.44
N LEU A 121 15.91 2.30 -28.32
CA LEU A 121 15.47 1.23 -27.42
C LEU A 121 16.04 -0.13 -27.83
N LEU A 122 16.06 -0.44 -29.13
CA LEU A 122 16.68 -1.67 -29.63
C LEU A 122 18.19 -1.72 -29.36
N ALA A 123 18.88 -0.60 -29.48
CA ALA A 123 20.29 -0.50 -29.12
C ALA A 123 20.51 -0.71 -27.61
N GLU A 124 19.63 -0.16 -26.77
CA GLU A 124 19.69 -0.35 -25.32
C GLU A 124 19.46 -1.82 -24.94
N ILE A 125 18.45 -2.49 -25.52
CA ILE A 125 18.17 -3.92 -25.27
C ILE A 125 19.41 -4.78 -25.53
N LYS A 126 20.16 -4.52 -26.59
CA LYS A 126 21.40 -5.27 -26.91
C LYS A 126 22.49 -5.15 -25.82
N THR A 127 22.42 -4.13 -24.97
CA THR A 127 23.36 -3.93 -23.86
C THR A 127 22.89 -4.54 -22.55
N VAL A 128 21.61 -4.92 -22.45
CA VAL A 128 21.03 -5.52 -21.24
C VAL A 128 21.24 -7.03 -21.29
N PRO A 129 21.83 -7.65 -20.25
CA PRO A 129 21.94 -9.10 -20.19
C PRO A 129 20.59 -9.79 -20.28
N ASP A 130 20.51 -10.92 -20.96
CA ASP A 130 19.25 -11.70 -21.10
C ASP A 130 18.67 -12.16 -19.75
N SER A 131 19.48 -12.20 -18.70
CA SER A 131 19.07 -12.54 -17.33
C SER A 131 18.42 -11.39 -16.56
N ASP A 132 18.54 -10.13 -17.03
CA ASP A 132 17.87 -8.99 -16.43
C ASP A 132 16.44 -8.88 -16.99
N TYR A 133 15.57 -9.77 -16.52
CA TYR A 133 14.23 -9.96 -17.08
C TYR A 133 13.35 -8.71 -16.93
N GLU A 134 13.45 -8.01 -15.80
CA GLU A 134 12.64 -6.81 -15.52
C GLU A 134 13.02 -5.65 -16.45
N LYS A 135 14.32 -5.38 -16.61
CA LYS A 135 14.77 -4.31 -17.51
C LYS A 135 14.42 -4.63 -18.97
N ASN A 136 14.64 -5.88 -19.40
CA ASN A 136 14.26 -6.31 -20.73
C ASN A 136 12.75 -6.19 -20.97
N LYS A 137 11.91 -6.65 -20.04
CA LYS A 137 10.45 -6.48 -20.11
C LYS A 137 10.07 -5.01 -20.28
N SER A 138 10.61 -4.12 -19.44
CA SER A 138 10.32 -2.70 -19.49
C SER A 138 10.66 -2.07 -20.85
N LEU A 139 11.81 -2.44 -21.43
CA LEU A 139 12.23 -1.95 -22.75
C LEU A 139 11.32 -2.46 -23.87
N TYR A 140 10.95 -3.76 -23.83
CA TYR A 140 10.02 -4.34 -24.81
C TYR A 140 8.59 -3.78 -24.67
N GLN A 141 8.13 -3.44 -23.47
CA GLN A 141 6.85 -2.74 -23.26
C GLN A 141 6.85 -1.35 -23.90
N GLN A 142 7.95 -0.61 -23.78
CA GLN A 142 8.09 0.69 -24.45
C GLN A 142 8.10 0.54 -25.98
N LEU A 143 8.75 -0.50 -26.51
CA LEU A 143 8.74 -0.80 -27.94
C LEU A 143 7.34 -1.18 -28.44
N ALA A 144 6.62 -2.01 -27.69
CA ALA A 144 5.24 -2.41 -27.96
C ALA A 144 4.28 -1.21 -27.93
N ALA A 145 4.44 -0.28 -26.98
CA ALA A 145 3.63 0.93 -26.92
C ALA A 145 3.89 1.88 -28.12
N LEU A 146 5.12 1.94 -28.62
CA LEU A 146 5.45 2.71 -29.82
C LEU A 146 4.96 2.03 -31.09
N ASN A 147 5.01 0.69 -31.15
CA ASN A 147 4.71 -0.13 -32.31
C ASN A 147 3.68 -1.22 -31.93
N PRO A 148 2.40 -0.86 -31.72
CA PRO A 148 1.40 -1.78 -31.21
C PRO A 148 1.15 -2.98 -32.12
N ASP A 149 1.29 -2.80 -33.44
CA ASP A 149 1.09 -3.85 -34.44
C ASP A 149 2.28 -4.82 -34.57
N ASN A 150 3.37 -4.60 -33.83
CA ASN A 150 4.53 -5.48 -33.85
C ASN A 150 4.33 -6.66 -32.89
N ALA A 151 3.92 -7.80 -33.45
CA ALA A 151 3.66 -9.03 -32.71
C ALA A 151 4.89 -9.60 -31.97
N ASP A 152 6.11 -9.38 -32.48
CA ASP A 152 7.33 -9.86 -31.83
C ASP A 152 7.55 -9.14 -30.49
N TYR A 153 7.39 -7.81 -30.46
CA TYR A 153 7.54 -7.05 -29.22
C TYR A 153 6.53 -7.48 -28.15
N GLN A 154 5.27 -7.72 -28.54
CA GLN A 154 4.24 -8.24 -27.63
C GLN A 154 4.63 -9.62 -27.09
N SER A 155 5.08 -10.52 -27.96
CA SER A 155 5.53 -11.87 -27.58
C SER A 155 6.71 -11.85 -26.62
N LYS A 156 7.66 -10.93 -26.83
CA LYS A 156 8.80 -10.73 -25.92
C LYS A 156 8.37 -10.24 -24.54
N VAL A 157 7.38 -9.35 -24.45
CA VAL A 157 6.82 -8.94 -23.15
C VAL A 157 6.28 -10.15 -22.40
N THR A 158 5.42 -10.96 -23.03
CA THR A 158 4.86 -12.18 -22.42
C THR A 158 5.95 -13.16 -22.00
N THR A 159 6.97 -13.34 -22.83
CA THR A 159 8.10 -14.24 -22.54
C THR A 159 8.85 -13.79 -21.28
N TYR A 160 9.16 -12.49 -21.14
CA TYR A 160 9.84 -12.00 -19.95
C TYR A 160 8.93 -11.98 -18.72
N GLU A 161 7.63 -11.77 -18.87
CA GLU A 161 6.66 -11.94 -17.79
C GLU A 161 6.67 -13.35 -17.21
N GLN A 162 6.68 -14.36 -18.08
CA GLN A 162 6.81 -15.75 -17.66
C GLN A 162 8.14 -16.00 -16.94
N LYS A 163 9.27 -15.53 -17.51
CA LYS A 163 10.59 -15.69 -16.88
C LYS A 163 10.69 -15.03 -15.50
N ILE A 164 10.08 -13.86 -15.32
CA ILE A 164 10.01 -13.18 -14.02
C ILE A 164 9.22 -14.02 -13.03
N ALA A 165 8.06 -14.55 -13.43
CA ALA A 165 7.25 -15.41 -12.57
C ALA A 165 8.02 -16.69 -12.19
N GLU A 166 8.73 -17.32 -13.13
CA GLU A 166 9.58 -18.48 -12.87
C GLU A 166 10.75 -18.16 -11.93
N ASP A 167 11.41 -17.01 -12.08
CA ASP A 167 12.50 -16.57 -11.20
C ASP A 167 12.02 -16.26 -9.78
N GLN A 168 10.88 -15.57 -9.67
CA GLN A 168 10.23 -15.31 -8.37
C GLN A 168 9.83 -16.62 -7.69
N GLU A 169 9.32 -17.59 -8.45
CA GLU A 169 8.96 -18.89 -7.93
C GLU A 169 10.18 -19.67 -7.44
N LYS A 170 11.27 -19.67 -8.20
CA LYS A 170 12.54 -20.27 -7.79
C LYS A 170 13.09 -19.63 -6.51
N LYS A 171 13.03 -18.31 -6.39
CA LYS A 171 13.44 -17.59 -5.16
C LYS A 171 12.54 -17.96 -3.98
N ARG A 172 11.22 -18.01 -4.19
CA ARG A 172 10.25 -18.41 -3.17
C ARG A 172 10.55 -19.82 -2.65
N ILE A 173 10.80 -20.77 -3.54
CA ILE A 173 11.22 -22.15 -3.19
C ILE A 173 12.57 -22.14 -2.44
N ALA A 174 13.54 -21.32 -2.88
CA ALA A 174 14.82 -21.20 -2.21
C ALA A 174 14.68 -20.63 -0.79
N GLU A 175 13.74 -19.72 -0.56
CA GLU A 175 13.42 -19.14 0.74
C GLU A 175 12.47 -19.99 1.59
N GLU A 176 11.77 -20.95 0.97
CA GLU A 176 10.84 -21.86 1.64
C GLU A 176 11.54 -22.57 2.79
N ARG A 177 10.98 -22.41 3.98
CA ARG A 177 11.52 -22.98 5.21
C ARG A 177 10.87 -24.33 5.46
N TYR A 178 11.68 -25.29 5.85
CA TYR A 178 11.23 -26.58 6.33
C TYR A 178 11.89 -26.86 7.68
N GLU A 179 11.24 -27.68 8.51
CA GLU A 179 11.76 -28.13 9.80
C GLU A 179 11.78 -29.66 9.80
N ILE A 180 12.96 -30.26 9.99
CA ILE A 180 13.05 -31.70 10.29
C ILE A 180 12.69 -31.86 11.76
N VAL A 181 11.53 -32.46 12.05
CA VAL A 181 11.01 -32.62 13.41
C VAL A 181 11.40 -33.97 14.02
N GLU A 182 11.66 -34.97 13.18
CA GLU A 182 12.12 -36.29 13.58
C GLU A 182 13.03 -36.88 12.49
N SER A 183 14.05 -37.62 12.93
CA SER A 183 14.92 -38.42 12.07
C SER A 183 15.08 -39.81 12.66
N GLU A 184 14.96 -40.84 11.83
CA GLU A 184 15.10 -42.25 12.21
C GLU A 184 16.18 -42.91 11.35
N ASP A 185 17.14 -43.56 12.02
CA ASP A 185 18.13 -44.39 11.35
C ASP A 185 17.56 -45.81 11.15
N GLN A 186 17.37 -46.19 9.90
CA GLN A 186 16.83 -47.47 9.47
C GLN A 186 17.88 -48.31 8.73
N SER A 187 19.17 -47.99 8.94
CA SER A 187 20.28 -48.61 8.25
C SER A 187 20.37 -50.12 8.52
N HIS A 188 20.72 -50.89 7.49
CA HIS A 188 20.87 -52.35 7.59
C HIS A 188 22.02 -52.84 6.70
N LYS A 189 22.31 -54.13 6.70
CA LYS A 189 23.29 -54.70 5.76
C LYS A 189 22.73 -54.67 4.34
N ALA A 190 23.53 -54.22 3.37
CA ALA A 190 23.16 -54.26 1.96
C ALA A 190 23.15 -55.72 1.47
N MET A 191 21.97 -56.31 1.32
CA MET A 191 21.80 -57.73 0.97
C MET A 191 21.23 -57.89 -0.44
N THR A 192 21.72 -58.86 -1.20
CA THR A 192 21.21 -59.19 -2.55
C THR A 192 20.42 -60.50 -2.60
N LYS A 193 20.38 -61.22 -1.49
CA LYS A 193 19.67 -62.51 -1.31
C LYS A 193 19.05 -62.56 0.09
N SER A 194 18.19 -63.53 0.35
CA SER A 194 17.53 -63.70 1.65
C SER A 194 18.54 -63.83 2.79
N LEU A 195 18.22 -63.27 3.97
CA LEU A 195 19.07 -63.30 5.16
C LEU A 195 19.55 -64.73 5.51
N SER A 196 18.68 -65.72 5.35
CA SER A 196 18.98 -67.13 5.65
C SER A 196 20.04 -67.78 4.74
N SER A 197 20.37 -67.13 3.62
CA SER A 197 21.34 -67.63 2.65
C SER A 197 22.75 -67.10 2.87
N TYR A 198 22.96 -66.24 3.86
CA TYR A 198 24.27 -65.76 4.26
C TYR A 198 24.77 -66.51 5.50
N THR A 199 26.07 -66.81 5.49
CA THR A 199 26.79 -67.16 6.71
C THR A 199 27.03 -65.92 7.55
N TYR A 200 27.27 -66.10 8.85
CA TYR A 200 27.63 -65.01 9.76
C TYR A 200 28.85 -64.21 9.25
N GLN A 201 29.88 -64.89 8.74
CA GLN A 201 31.08 -64.24 8.24
C GLN A 201 30.83 -63.40 6.99
N GLU A 202 29.91 -63.80 6.12
CA GLU A 202 29.49 -62.98 4.97
C GLU A 202 28.71 -61.74 5.43
N LEU A 203 27.75 -61.89 6.36
CA LEU A 203 26.97 -60.76 6.90
C LEU A 203 27.84 -59.68 7.53
N VAL A 204 28.86 -60.10 8.29
CA VAL A 204 29.81 -59.16 8.91
C VAL A 204 30.56 -58.34 7.86
N LYS A 205 30.90 -58.96 6.72
CA LYS A 205 31.65 -58.32 5.61
C LYS A 205 30.78 -57.44 4.71
N LEU A 206 29.45 -57.56 4.76
CA LEU A 206 28.57 -56.71 3.96
C LEU A 206 28.68 -55.25 4.40
N PRO A 207 28.69 -54.28 3.47
CA PRO A 207 28.59 -52.88 3.81
C PRO A 207 27.21 -52.57 4.40
N ILE A 208 27.13 -51.45 5.10
CA ILE A 208 25.87 -50.92 5.63
C ILE A 208 25.22 -50.11 4.50
N ASP A 209 23.97 -50.41 4.21
CA ASP A 209 23.04 -49.54 3.49
C ASP A 209 22.54 -48.49 4.49
N LYS A 210 23.01 -47.25 4.33
CA LYS A 210 22.67 -46.16 5.23
C LYS A 210 21.34 -45.54 4.84
N LYS A 211 20.27 -46.00 5.50
CA LYS A 211 18.90 -45.60 5.22
C LYS A 211 18.36 -44.68 6.30
N MET A 212 17.90 -43.51 5.90
CA MET A 212 17.38 -42.49 6.81
C MET A 212 15.91 -42.16 6.52
N GLY A 213 15.08 -42.18 7.55
CA GLY A 213 13.71 -41.67 7.54
C GLY A 213 13.66 -40.28 8.17
N TYR A 214 12.91 -39.35 7.57
CA TYR A 214 12.69 -38.03 8.14
C TYR A 214 11.23 -37.63 8.12
N ARG A 215 10.78 -37.01 9.21
CA ARG A 215 9.51 -36.29 9.26
C ARG A 215 9.79 -34.80 9.15
N VAL A 216 9.18 -34.17 8.16
CA VAL A 216 9.51 -32.79 7.77
C VAL A 216 8.25 -31.95 7.76
N VAL A 217 8.24 -30.86 8.51
CA VAL A 217 7.19 -29.85 8.43
C VAL A 217 7.56 -28.84 7.35
N VAL A 218 6.62 -28.58 6.44
CA VAL A 218 6.72 -27.56 5.39
C VAL A 218 5.64 -26.51 5.57
N SER A 219 5.66 -25.46 4.77
CA SER A 219 4.64 -24.40 4.87
C SER A 219 3.22 -24.93 4.71
N PRO A 220 2.27 -24.50 5.56
CA PRO A 220 0.86 -24.89 5.45
C PRO A 220 0.17 -24.31 4.21
N THR A 221 0.85 -23.43 3.46
CA THR A 221 0.37 -22.86 2.20
C THR A 221 1.13 -23.39 0.98
N ILE A 222 1.88 -24.48 1.12
CA ILE A 222 2.60 -25.10 0.00
C ILE A 222 1.62 -25.55 -1.09
N LYS A 223 1.96 -25.26 -2.35
CA LYS A 223 1.18 -25.69 -3.52
C LYS A 223 1.73 -27.00 -4.09
N GLU A 224 0.90 -27.71 -4.85
CA GLU A 224 1.27 -28.98 -5.47
C GLU A 224 2.55 -28.87 -6.32
N ASN A 225 2.63 -27.82 -7.16
CA ASN A 225 3.79 -27.55 -8.01
C ASN A 225 5.07 -27.17 -7.23
N GLN A 226 4.97 -26.87 -5.93
CA GLN A 226 6.10 -26.55 -5.06
C GLN A 226 6.64 -27.77 -4.30
N VAL A 227 5.88 -28.86 -4.21
CA VAL A 227 6.28 -30.03 -3.40
C VAL A 227 7.58 -30.64 -3.91
N ARG A 228 7.65 -30.94 -5.22
CA ARG A 228 8.86 -31.54 -5.83
C ARG A 228 10.14 -30.72 -5.59
N PRO A 229 10.21 -29.43 -5.95
CA PRO A 229 11.43 -28.67 -5.77
C PRO A 229 11.78 -28.46 -4.29
N THR A 230 10.79 -28.43 -3.39
CA THR A 230 11.03 -28.40 -1.93
C THR A 230 11.66 -29.72 -1.45
N VAL A 231 11.16 -30.86 -1.91
CA VAL A 231 11.72 -32.19 -1.61
C VAL A 231 13.14 -32.33 -2.16
N GLU A 232 13.40 -31.88 -3.38
CA GLU A 232 14.74 -31.89 -3.98
C GLU A 232 15.73 -31.06 -3.16
N LYS A 233 15.31 -29.88 -2.71
CA LYS A 233 16.10 -29.03 -1.79
C LYS A 233 16.41 -29.75 -0.48
N ILE A 234 15.41 -30.36 0.17
CA ILE A 234 15.58 -31.09 1.43
C ILE A 234 16.60 -32.23 1.27
N ILE A 235 16.49 -33.01 0.18
CA ILE A 235 17.42 -34.11 -0.11
C ILE A 235 18.84 -33.58 -0.35
N ALA A 236 19.00 -32.50 -1.12
CA ALA A 236 20.29 -31.86 -1.33
C ALA A 236 20.91 -31.36 0.01
N ASP A 237 20.10 -30.77 0.88
CA ASP A 237 20.54 -30.28 2.20
C ASP A 237 20.92 -31.42 3.15
N ILE A 238 20.25 -32.57 3.07
CA ILE A 238 20.59 -33.78 3.84
C ILE A 238 21.89 -34.40 3.30
N THR A 239 21.95 -34.67 1.99
CA THR A 239 23.09 -35.36 1.36
C THR A 239 24.36 -34.52 1.31
N SER A 240 24.25 -33.18 1.33
CA SER A 240 25.42 -32.29 1.45
C SER A 240 26.05 -32.32 2.85
N LYS A 241 25.26 -32.66 3.88
CA LYS A 241 25.75 -32.86 5.26
C LYS A 241 26.30 -34.26 5.47
N ASP A 242 25.74 -35.24 4.78
CA ASP A 242 26.07 -36.66 4.91
C ASP A 242 25.95 -37.36 3.56
N ASN A 243 27.06 -37.44 2.84
CA ASN A 243 27.12 -38.01 1.49
C ASN A 243 27.15 -39.54 1.47
N ASP A 244 27.25 -40.18 2.64
CA ASP A 244 27.23 -41.63 2.80
C ASP A 244 25.81 -42.20 2.91
N ILE A 245 24.78 -41.35 2.94
CA ILE A 245 23.38 -41.81 2.94
C ILE A 245 23.08 -42.48 1.59
N ASP A 246 22.58 -43.72 1.65
CA ASP A 246 22.20 -44.53 0.50
C ASP A 246 20.70 -44.45 0.21
N GLU A 247 19.84 -44.26 1.21
CA GLU A 247 18.40 -44.14 0.98
C GLU A 247 17.78 -43.07 1.90
N ILE A 248 16.85 -42.29 1.34
CA ILE A 248 16.10 -41.28 2.10
C ILE A 248 14.60 -41.53 1.89
N SER A 249 13.85 -41.62 2.99
CA SER A 249 12.39 -41.52 3.00
C SER A 249 11.94 -40.26 3.73
N LEU A 250 11.09 -39.45 3.09
CA LEU A 250 10.52 -38.26 3.69
C LEU A 250 9.01 -38.40 3.85
N LEU A 251 8.51 -38.01 5.02
CA LEU A 251 7.10 -37.76 5.28
C LEU A 251 6.93 -36.25 5.53
N LEU A 252 6.17 -35.57 4.66
CA LEU A 252 5.98 -34.13 4.70
C LEU A 252 4.65 -33.79 5.36
N TYR A 253 4.69 -32.83 6.27
CA TYR A 253 3.57 -32.39 7.08
C TYR A 253 3.31 -30.90 6.94
N SER A 254 2.05 -30.48 7.01
CA SER A 254 1.72 -29.05 7.03
C SER A 254 1.82 -28.43 8.42
N ASP A 255 1.85 -29.27 9.46
CA ASP A 255 1.93 -28.88 10.88
C ASP A 255 2.72 -29.93 11.67
N LYS A 256 3.45 -29.47 12.69
CA LYS A 256 4.21 -30.30 13.61
C LYS A 256 3.33 -31.23 14.45
N GLU A 257 2.11 -30.84 14.78
CA GLU A 257 1.18 -31.66 15.56
C GLU A 257 0.79 -32.96 14.83
N LEU A 258 0.85 -32.97 13.49
CA LEU A 258 0.60 -34.17 12.69
C LEU A 258 1.80 -35.09 12.54
N ALA A 259 2.98 -34.71 13.03
CA ALA A 259 4.19 -35.47 12.77
C ALA A 259 4.08 -36.92 13.24
N ASN A 260 3.19 -37.28 14.16
CA ASN A 260 2.98 -38.67 14.59
C ASN A 260 1.97 -39.47 13.74
N GLU A 261 1.28 -38.82 12.79
CA GLU A 261 0.26 -39.42 11.94
C GLU A 261 0.81 -39.79 10.55
N MET A 262 -0.07 -40.25 9.66
CA MET A 262 0.25 -40.32 8.23
C MET A 262 0.49 -38.91 7.68
N TYR A 263 1.38 -38.80 6.70
CA TYR A 263 1.66 -37.52 6.03
C TYR A 263 0.38 -36.92 5.44
N ASP A 264 0.25 -35.60 5.52
CA ASP A 264 -0.88 -34.85 4.95
C ASP A 264 -0.48 -33.98 3.74
N VAL A 265 0.83 -33.79 3.51
CA VAL A 265 1.35 -33.05 2.35
C VAL A 265 1.84 -34.01 1.27
N ALA A 266 2.90 -34.77 1.57
CA ALA A 266 3.48 -35.71 0.60
C ALA A 266 4.36 -36.77 1.27
N ARG A 267 4.60 -37.86 0.55
CA ARG A 267 5.66 -38.82 0.84
C ARG A 267 6.67 -38.81 -0.30
N ALA A 268 7.96 -38.83 0.02
CA ALA A 268 9.02 -38.93 -0.98
C ALA A 268 10.01 -40.04 -0.67
N THR A 269 10.60 -40.61 -1.72
CA THR A 269 11.64 -41.63 -1.66
C THR A 269 12.76 -41.29 -2.63
N TRP A 270 13.99 -41.22 -2.13
CA TRP A 270 15.20 -41.10 -2.91
C TRP A 270 16.06 -42.35 -2.70
N ALA A 271 16.16 -43.18 -3.74
CA ALA A 271 16.77 -44.50 -3.69
C ALA A 271 17.11 -45.02 -5.10
N PRO A 272 17.89 -46.11 -5.25
CA PRO A 272 18.16 -46.73 -6.53
C PRO A 272 16.87 -47.14 -7.25
N ASN A 273 16.69 -46.66 -8.48
CA ASN A 273 15.47 -46.83 -9.27
C ASN A 273 14.17 -46.34 -8.57
N GLY A 274 14.29 -45.47 -7.57
CA GLY A 274 13.15 -44.87 -6.86
C GLY A 274 12.46 -45.77 -5.84
N LYS A 275 13.08 -46.89 -5.46
CA LYS A 275 12.49 -47.86 -4.52
C LYS A 275 13.47 -48.18 -3.40
N LEU A 276 12.97 -48.14 -2.16
CA LEU A 276 13.72 -48.52 -0.96
C LEU A 276 14.12 -50.00 -0.99
N GLY A 277 15.25 -50.33 -0.40
CA GLY A 277 15.84 -51.67 -0.34
C GLY A 277 16.51 -52.13 -1.63
N ASN A 278 16.72 -51.25 -2.61
CA ASN A 278 17.40 -51.59 -3.87
C ASN A 278 18.93 -51.35 -3.82
N VAL A 279 19.48 -50.97 -2.66
CA VAL A 279 20.90 -50.75 -2.49
C VAL A 279 21.64 -52.08 -2.48
N THR A 280 22.55 -52.24 -3.45
CA THR A 280 23.45 -53.40 -3.51
C THR A 280 24.72 -53.12 -2.70
N PRO A 281 25.49 -54.16 -2.32
CA PRO A 281 26.80 -53.99 -1.69
C PRO A 281 27.74 -53.07 -2.49
N GLU A 282 27.67 -53.12 -3.82
CA GLU A 282 28.50 -52.26 -4.66
C GLU A 282 28.08 -50.80 -4.56
N ILE A 283 26.76 -50.51 -4.55
CA ILE A 283 26.24 -49.14 -4.37
C ILE A 283 26.66 -48.59 -3.01
N ALA A 284 26.43 -49.36 -1.93
CA ALA A 284 26.78 -48.95 -0.57
C ALA A 284 28.30 -48.76 -0.37
N LYS A 285 29.14 -49.52 -1.09
CA LYS A 285 30.60 -49.42 -1.00
C LYS A 285 31.18 -48.26 -1.80
N THR A 286 30.59 -47.95 -2.96
CA THR A 286 31.15 -46.98 -3.92
C THR A 286 30.44 -45.63 -3.89
N ASN A 287 29.33 -45.51 -3.17
CA ASN A 287 28.42 -44.37 -3.21
C ASN A 287 27.97 -44.01 -4.64
N ASN A 288 27.83 -45.00 -5.55
CA ASN A 288 27.40 -44.76 -6.92
C ASN A 288 25.89 -44.49 -6.98
N ARG A 289 25.52 -43.24 -7.28
CA ARG A 289 24.12 -42.76 -7.33
C ARG A 289 23.54 -42.61 -8.75
N ASN A 290 24.21 -43.13 -9.78
CA ASN A 290 23.83 -42.88 -11.20
C ASN A 290 22.42 -43.37 -11.58
N ASN A 291 21.87 -44.36 -10.86
CA ASN A 291 20.54 -44.92 -11.12
C ASN A 291 19.47 -44.45 -10.12
N TYR A 292 19.78 -43.47 -9.27
CA TYR A 292 18.84 -42.99 -8.26
C TYR A 292 17.69 -42.23 -8.91
N LYS A 293 16.50 -42.36 -8.32
CA LYS A 293 15.32 -41.61 -8.72
C LYS A 293 14.61 -41.06 -7.49
N LEU A 294 13.93 -39.95 -7.70
CA LEU A 294 13.06 -39.31 -6.71
C LEU A 294 11.60 -39.60 -7.05
N GLU A 295 10.98 -40.48 -6.27
CA GLU A 295 9.56 -40.77 -6.34
C GLU A 295 8.82 -39.95 -5.28
N ILE A 296 7.74 -39.27 -5.68
CA ILE A 296 6.94 -38.40 -4.81
C ILE A 296 5.47 -38.75 -4.98
N GLN A 297 4.81 -39.01 -3.86
CA GLN A 297 3.37 -39.16 -3.77
C GLN A 297 2.81 -37.95 -3.02
N ILE A 298 2.18 -37.03 -3.75
CA ILE A 298 1.52 -35.85 -3.19
C ILE A 298 0.13 -36.26 -2.69
N ALA A 299 -0.31 -35.70 -1.56
CA ALA A 299 -1.67 -35.90 -1.07
C ALA A 299 -2.71 -35.43 -2.10
N GLU A 300 -3.77 -36.22 -2.27
CA GLU A 300 -4.86 -35.87 -3.20
C GLU A 300 -5.55 -34.57 -2.76
N ASN A 301 -5.85 -33.70 -3.73
CA ASN A 301 -6.49 -32.41 -3.48
C ASN A 301 -5.74 -31.54 -2.44
N LEU A 302 -4.40 -31.62 -2.40
CA LEU A 302 -3.54 -30.94 -1.42
C LEU A 302 -3.99 -29.51 -1.11
N GLU A 303 -4.16 -28.68 -2.14
CA GLU A 303 -4.50 -27.27 -1.97
C GLU A 303 -5.88 -27.09 -1.31
N GLN A 304 -6.87 -27.90 -1.69
CA GLN A 304 -8.20 -27.86 -1.09
C GLN A 304 -8.15 -28.34 0.36
N TYR A 305 -7.43 -29.43 0.63
CA TYR A 305 -7.23 -29.96 1.98
C TYR A 305 -6.59 -28.92 2.89
N LEU A 306 -5.45 -28.34 2.50
CA LEU A 306 -4.75 -27.32 3.28
C LEU A 306 -5.61 -26.07 3.50
N LYS A 307 -6.38 -25.66 2.48
CA LYS A 307 -7.33 -24.53 2.60
C LYS A 307 -8.48 -24.82 3.56
N GLN A 308 -8.99 -26.06 3.60
CA GLN A 308 -10.03 -26.46 4.55
C GLN A 308 -9.45 -26.56 5.96
N ARG A 309 -8.26 -27.13 6.09
CA ARG A 309 -7.54 -27.26 7.35
C ARG A 309 -7.24 -25.91 7.99
N ALA A 310 -6.71 -24.96 7.22
CA ALA A 310 -6.46 -23.60 7.68
C ALA A 310 -7.74 -22.91 8.22
N LYS A 311 -8.93 -23.29 7.72
CA LYS A 311 -10.22 -22.80 8.24
C LYS A 311 -10.68 -23.54 9.49
N SER A 312 -10.36 -24.82 9.63
CA SER A 312 -10.77 -25.65 10.77
C SER A 312 -9.84 -25.54 11.98
N GLU A 313 -8.66 -24.93 11.83
CA GLU A 313 -7.68 -24.82 12.90
C GLU A 313 -8.15 -23.93 14.06
N GLN A 314 -8.17 -24.55 15.23
CA GLN A 314 -8.31 -23.87 16.51
C GLN A 314 -7.00 -23.13 16.87
N LYS A 315 -6.67 -22.07 16.15
CA LYS A 315 -5.55 -21.20 16.53
C LYS A 315 -5.83 -20.60 17.91
N LEU A 316 -4.87 -20.70 18.82
CA LEU A 316 -5.00 -20.25 20.22
C LEU A 316 -6.13 -20.98 20.99
N GLY A 317 -6.55 -22.16 20.55
CA GLY A 317 -7.70 -22.88 21.14
C GLY A 317 -9.06 -22.32 20.73
N PHE A 318 -9.13 -21.45 19.72
CA PHE A 318 -10.37 -20.85 19.24
C PHE A 318 -10.56 -21.09 17.75
N THR A 319 -11.79 -21.32 17.29
CA THR A 319 -12.12 -21.31 15.86
C THR A 319 -11.97 -19.91 15.26
N GLU A 320 -11.82 -19.81 13.94
CA GLU A 320 -11.72 -18.51 13.25
C GLU A 320 -12.91 -17.59 13.57
N ASP A 321 -14.14 -18.11 13.55
CA ASP A 321 -15.34 -17.34 13.91
C ASP A 321 -15.27 -16.78 15.33
N ARG A 322 -14.71 -17.56 16.26
CA ARG A 322 -14.54 -17.10 17.64
C ARG A 322 -13.45 -16.04 17.75
N ARG A 323 -12.35 -16.18 17.02
CA ARG A 323 -11.30 -15.14 16.95
C ARG A 323 -11.81 -13.86 16.29
N ARG A 324 -12.61 -13.95 15.22
CA ARG A 324 -13.32 -12.81 14.58
C ARG A 324 -14.21 -12.08 15.57
N LYS A 325 -14.95 -12.81 16.40
CA LYS A 325 -15.77 -12.22 17.46
C LYS A 325 -14.92 -11.49 18.50
N ILE A 326 -13.81 -12.09 18.93
CA ILE A 326 -12.88 -11.47 19.89
C ILE A 326 -12.28 -10.19 19.29
N PHE A 327 -11.86 -10.22 18.03
CA PHE A 327 -11.36 -9.05 17.30
C PHE A 327 -12.38 -7.90 17.26
N LYS A 328 -13.64 -8.18 16.92
CA LYS A 328 -14.72 -7.17 16.96
C LYS A 328 -14.85 -6.52 18.35
N GLU A 329 -14.71 -7.30 19.43
CA GLU A 329 -14.75 -6.75 20.79
C GLU A 329 -13.51 -5.94 21.18
N ILE A 330 -12.32 -6.29 20.68
CA ILE A 330 -11.09 -5.47 20.83
C ILE A 330 -11.33 -4.09 20.20
N LEU A 331 -11.84 -4.06 18.96
CA LEU A 331 -12.10 -2.81 18.26
C LEU A 331 -13.14 -1.94 18.96
N ALA A 332 -14.23 -2.55 19.44
CA ALA A 332 -15.25 -1.85 20.21
C ALA A 332 -14.69 -1.27 21.53
N ALA A 333 -13.77 -1.99 22.19
CA ALA A 333 -13.08 -1.51 23.37
C ALA A 333 -12.14 -0.33 23.06
N GLU A 334 -11.42 -0.37 21.94
CA GLU A 334 -10.57 0.75 21.50
C GLU A 334 -11.39 1.98 21.15
N ASP A 335 -12.49 1.84 20.43
CA ASP A 335 -13.39 2.95 20.09
C ASP A 335 -13.99 3.59 21.36
N LYS A 336 -14.43 2.76 22.31
CA LYS A 336 -14.89 3.21 23.62
C LYS A 336 -13.81 4.00 24.37
N ALA A 337 -12.57 3.49 24.39
CA ALA A 337 -11.43 4.16 25.01
C ALA A 337 -11.12 5.51 24.34
N TRP A 338 -11.20 5.58 23.01
CA TRP A 338 -11.07 6.82 22.24
C TRP A 338 -12.16 7.83 22.59
N THR A 339 -13.41 7.40 22.60
CA THR A 339 -14.57 8.23 22.90
C THR A 339 -14.50 8.80 24.32
N GLU A 340 -14.16 7.98 25.31
CA GLU A 340 -13.99 8.43 26.70
C GLU A 340 -12.81 9.41 26.83
N ALA A 341 -11.67 9.13 26.20
CA ALA A 341 -10.51 10.02 26.21
C ALA A 341 -10.81 11.36 25.55
N ARG A 342 -11.54 11.37 24.43
CA ARG A 342 -12.00 12.60 23.76
C ARG A 342 -12.97 13.40 24.60
N LYS A 343 -13.92 12.73 25.28
CA LYS A 343 -14.87 13.38 26.18
C LYS A 343 -14.16 14.05 27.37
N ARG A 344 -13.16 13.39 27.95
CA ARG A 344 -12.43 13.91 29.12
C ARG A 344 -11.37 14.95 28.76
N TYR A 345 -10.71 14.78 27.62
CA TYR A 345 -9.68 15.69 27.12
C TYR A 345 -9.99 16.09 25.66
N PRO A 346 -10.96 16.98 25.44
CA PRO A 346 -11.30 17.42 24.10
C PRO A 346 -10.16 18.24 23.48
N LEU A 347 -9.83 17.97 22.22
CA LEU A 347 -8.80 18.72 21.47
C LEU A 347 -9.24 20.15 21.15
N VAL A 348 -10.55 20.36 21.04
CA VAL A 348 -11.18 21.65 20.87
C VAL A 348 -12.07 21.87 22.10
N PRO A 349 -11.54 22.44 23.19
CA PRO A 349 -12.28 22.62 24.45
C PRO A 349 -13.58 23.41 24.27
N THR A 350 -13.63 24.25 23.23
CA THR A 350 -14.77 25.09 22.90
C THR A 350 -15.91 24.36 22.19
N ASP A 351 -15.71 23.11 21.77
CA ASP A 351 -16.77 22.29 21.16
C ASP A 351 -17.66 21.60 22.21
N HIS A 352 -17.26 21.64 23.50
CA HIS A 352 -17.99 21.01 24.61
C HIS A 352 -18.07 21.92 25.84
N LEU A 353 -18.39 23.21 25.66
CA LEU A 353 -18.55 24.10 26.82
C LEU A 353 -19.81 23.74 27.61
N SER A 354 -19.68 23.62 28.92
CA SER A 354 -20.80 23.33 29.83
C SER A 354 -21.36 24.61 30.46
N VAL A 355 -22.63 24.57 30.89
CA VAL A 355 -23.25 25.69 31.64
C VAL A 355 -22.42 26.02 32.88
N GLY A 356 -22.17 27.31 33.10
CA GLY A 356 -21.30 27.83 34.16
C GLY A 356 -19.83 27.99 33.78
N GLN A 357 -19.37 27.34 32.72
CA GLN A 357 -17.98 27.44 32.27
C GLN A 357 -17.66 28.85 31.77
N THR A 358 -16.48 29.34 32.11
CA THR A 358 -15.99 30.66 31.75
C THR A 358 -14.74 30.54 30.88
N ILE A 359 -14.68 31.28 29.78
CA ILE A 359 -13.50 31.33 28.90
C ILE A 359 -13.16 32.77 28.50
N SER A 360 -11.87 33.05 28.28
CA SER A 360 -11.41 34.31 27.72
C SER A 360 -11.24 34.17 26.20
N LEU A 361 -11.83 35.09 25.45
CA LEU A 361 -11.73 35.13 23.99
C LEU A 361 -10.32 35.57 23.55
N SER A 362 -9.75 34.92 22.54
CA SER A 362 -8.43 35.27 22.00
C SER A 362 -8.50 36.17 20.77
N ARG A 363 -9.67 36.26 20.13
CA ARG A 363 -9.92 37.08 18.94
C ARG A 363 -11.33 37.66 18.95
N ARG A 364 -11.61 38.55 17.99
CA ARG A 364 -12.95 39.10 17.81
C ARG A 364 -13.97 38.00 17.53
N THR A 365 -15.07 38.02 18.27
CA THR A 365 -16.11 36.98 18.20
C THR A 365 -17.48 37.60 18.07
N PRO A 366 -18.32 37.17 17.10
CA PRO A 366 -19.68 37.66 16.98
C PRO A 366 -20.53 37.16 18.15
N LEU A 367 -21.32 38.07 18.72
CA LEU A 367 -22.35 37.81 19.72
C LEU A 367 -23.70 38.12 19.08
N MET A 368 -24.44 37.06 18.75
CA MET A 368 -25.75 37.15 18.12
C MET A 368 -26.83 37.43 19.18
N PRO A 369 -27.83 38.27 18.89
CA PRO A 369 -28.90 38.55 19.85
C PRO A 369 -29.82 37.34 20.05
N GLU A 370 -30.09 36.58 18.99
CA GLU A 370 -31.09 35.51 18.92
C GLU A 370 -30.51 34.29 18.19
N LEU A 371 -30.94 33.08 18.56
CA LEU A 371 -30.51 31.82 17.93
C LEU A 371 -31.21 31.58 16.58
N ASP A 372 -32.51 31.91 16.54
CA ASP A 372 -33.43 31.72 15.41
C ASP A 372 -34.27 32.99 15.22
N PRO A 373 -33.69 34.06 14.64
CA PRO A 373 -34.41 35.33 14.48
C PRO A 373 -35.51 35.22 13.42
N THR A 374 -36.67 35.82 13.69
CA THR A 374 -37.81 35.91 12.75
C THR A 374 -37.45 36.71 11.49
N ASP A 375 -36.60 37.74 11.63
CA ASP A 375 -36.00 38.50 10.53
C ASP A 375 -34.46 38.37 10.59
N PRO A 376 -33.86 37.51 9.74
CA PRO A 376 -32.42 37.32 9.69
C PRO A 376 -31.64 38.60 9.38
N MET A 377 -32.20 39.52 8.59
CA MET A 377 -31.51 40.75 8.17
C MET A 377 -31.48 41.77 9.32
N ALA A 378 -32.61 41.98 9.99
CA ALA A 378 -32.66 42.84 11.18
C ALA A 378 -31.81 42.28 12.33
N ALA A 379 -31.74 40.95 12.49
CA ALA A 379 -30.86 40.33 13.47
C ALA A 379 -29.37 40.46 13.12
N TYR A 380 -29.02 40.39 11.83
CA TYR A 380 -27.65 40.59 11.35
C TYR A 380 -27.12 41.99 11.70
N LEU A 381 -27.95 43.03 11.53
CA LEU A 381 -27.60 44.41 11.88
C LEU A 381 -27.37 44.61 13.39
N ARG A 382 -27.96 43.75 14.23
CA ARG A 382 -27.82 43.77 15.70
C ARG A 382 -26.67 42.91 16.23
N ILE A 383 -25.87 42.26 15.36
CA ILE A 383 -24.74 41.45 15.80
C ILE A 383 -23.68 42.35 16.44
N ARG A 384 -23.34 42.05 17.70
CA ARG A 384 -22.25 42.73 18.42
C ARG A 384 -20.94 41.97 18.20
N LYS A 385 -19.82 42.68 18.15
CA LYS A 385 -18.49 42.07 18.07
C LYS A 385 -17.82 42.20 19.43
N LEU A 386 -17.50 41.07 20.06
CA LEU A 386 -16.74 41.04 21.30
C LEU A 386 -15.25 41.13 20.99
N ASP A 387 -14.55 42.05 21.65
CA ASP A 387 -13.10 42.21 21.47
C ASP A 387 -12.30 41.09 22.16
N PRO A 388 -11.04 40.83 21.76
CA PRO A 388 -10.15 39.90 22.44
C PRO A 388 -10.03 40.22 23.94
N ARG A 389 -9.74 39.22 24.77
CA ARG A 389 -9.70 39.26 26.24
C ARG A 389 -11.06 39.48 26.92
N THR A 390 -12.16 39.58 26.15
CA THR A 390 -13.52 39.49 26.70
C THR A 390 -13.70 38.11 27.34
N THR A 391 -14.22 38.09 28.55
CA THR A 391 -14.55 36.85 29.26
C THR A 391 -16.01 36.53 29.02
N ILE A 392 -16.32 35.31 28.59
CA ILE A 392 -17.70 34.83 28.42
C ILE A 392 -18.01 33.72 29.42
N LYS A 393 -19.18 33.79 30.05
CA LYS A 393 -19.72 32.73 30.93
C LYS A 393 -20.91 32.07 30.22
N VAL A 394 -20.86 30.75 30.04
CA VAL A 394 -21.95 30.01 29.39
C VAL A 394 -23.14 29.90 30.34
N LEU A 395 -24.30 30.37 29.89
CA LEU A 395 -25.56 30.35 30.63
C LEU A 395 -26.49 29.24 30.12
N LYS A 396 -26.49 28.96 28.82
CA LYS A 396 -27.30 27.90 28.19
C LYS A 396 -26.57 27.31 26.98
N VAL A 397 -26.79 26.02 26.71
CA VAL A 397 -26.31 25.33 25.51
C VAL A 397 -27.50 24.90 24.66
N SER A 398 -27.42 25.08 23.35
CA SER A 398 -28.39 24.60 22.37
C SER A 398 -27.67 24.00 21.17
N THR A 399 -28.35 23.17 20.38
CA THR A 399 -27.78 22.56 19.17
C THR A 399 -28.62 22.98 17.96
N LYS A 400 -27.97 23.51 16.93
CA LYS A 400 -28.60 23.91 15.66
C LYS A 400 -27.75 23.43 14.49
N HIS A 401 -28.34 22.64 13.59
CA HIS A 401 -27.66 21.99 12.46
C HIS A 401 -26.37 21.25 12.91
N SER A 402 -26.48 20.42 13.95
CA SER A 402 -25.36 19.66 14.54
C SER A 402 -24.20 20.49 15.12
N ASN A 403 -24.34 21.82 15.19
CA ASN A 403 -23.35 22.69 15.82
C ASN A 403 -23.87 23.16 17.19
N PRO A 404 -23.06 23.08 18.25
CA PRO A 404 -23.41 23.66 19.53
C PRO A 404 -23.37 25.19 19.45
N TRP A 405 -24.35 25.81 20.09
CA TRP A 405 -24.48 27.25 20.29
C TRP A 405 -24.57 27.53 21.79
N TYR A 406 -23.85 28.56 22.21
CA TYR A 406 -23.71 28.92 23.60
C TYR A 406 -24.36 30.27 23.84
N PHE A 407 -25.39 30.31 24.67
CA PHE A 407 -25.89 31.56 25.21
C PHE A 407 -24.97 31.98 26.35
N VAL A 408 -24.39 33.17 26.27
CA VAL A 408 -23.34 33.61 27.18
C VAL A 408 -23.61 35.00 27.73
N GLU A 409 -23.08 35.24 28.93
CA GLU A 409 -22.84 36.58 29.47
C GLU A 409 -21.43 37.01 29.11
N ALA A 410 -21.27 38.14 28.42
CA ALA A 410 -19.97 38.69 28.06
C ALA A 410 -19.56 39.82 29.00
N ARG A 411 -18.31 39.80 29.48
CA ARG A 411 -17.72 40.83 30.35
C ARG A 411 -16.39 41.32 29.79
N SER A 412 -16.19 42.64 29.84
CA SER A 412 -14.93 43.27 29.44
C SER A 412 -13.77 42.83 30.35
N PRO A 413 -12.50 43.09 29.96
CA PRO A 413 -11.36 42.87 30.85
C PRO A 413 -11.46 43.62 32.18
N SER A 414 -12.11 44.79 32.20
CA SER A 414 -12.40 45.57 33.41
C SER A 414 -13.67 45.10 34.16
N ARG A 415 -14.20 43.93 33.80
CA ARG A 415 -15.39 43.26 34.36
C ARG A 415 -16.74 43.97 34.15
N TYR A 416 -16.82 45.00 33.30
CA TYR A 416 -18.11 45.60 32.93
C TYR A 416 -18.90 44.63 32.04
N SER A 417 -20.22 44.55 32.28
CA SER A 417 -21.10 43.72 31.45
C SER A 417 -21.20 44.31 30.05
N LEU A 418 -20.87 43.49 29.05
CA LEU A 418 -21.06 43.79 27.63
C LEU A 418 -22.41 43.24 27.13
N GLY A 419 -23.21 42.63 28.02
CA GLY A 419 -24.52 42.04 27.74
C GLY A 419 -24.49 40.54 27.41
N THR A 420 -25.64 40.02 27.00
CA THR A 420 -25.84 38.59 26.71
C THR A 420 -26.13 38.31 25.23
N GLY A 421 -25.90 37.09 24.79
CA GLY A 421 -26.24 36.65 23.44
C GLY A 421 -25.72 35.25 23.11
N TRP A 422 -25.94 34.82 21.88
CA TRP A 422 -25.54 33.52 21.35
C TRP A 422 -24.22 33.58 20.60
N ILE A 423 -23.35 32.61 20.86
CA ILE A 423 -22.11 32.40 20.11
C ILE A 423 -22.10 30.99 19.55
N ASN A 424 -21.86 30.89 18.23
CA ASN A 424 -21.66 29.61 17.56
C ASN A 424 -20.31 29.00 17.97
N SER A 425 -20.28 27.70 18.29
CA SER A 425 -19.04 26.96 18.57
C SER A 425 -17.94 27.12 17.52
N ILE A 426 -18.31 27.23 16.23
CA ILE A 426 -17.37 27.50 15.12
C ILE A 426 -16.60 28.80 15.36
N ALA A 427 -17.26 29.84 15.87
CA ALA A 427 -16.61 31.10 16.17
C ALA A 427 -15.57 30.93 17.30
N LEU A 428 -15.85 30.07 18.27
CA LEU A 428 -14.98 29.77 19.41
C LEU A 428 -13.84 28.79 19.09
N ARG A 429 -13.90 28.07 17.97
CA ARG A 429 -12.80 27.17 17.56
C ARG A 429 -11.47 27.93 17.53
N ARG A 430 -10.44 27.31 18.10
CA ARG A 430 -9.08 27.86 18.27
C ARG A 430 -8.97 29.07 19.21
N GLN A 431 -10.01 29.37 19.99
CA GLN A 431 -9.95 30.43 21.01
C GLN A 431 -9.67 29.92 22.43
N GLY A 432 -9.90 28.64 22.70
CA GLY A 432 -9.53 28.03 23.97
C GLY A 432 -8.00 27.98 24.12
N GLN A 433 -7.47 28.68 25.13
CA GLN A 433 -6.08 28.55 25.57
C GLN A 433 -5.90 27.20 26.28
N VAL A 434 -5.89 26.12 25.53
CA VAL A 434 -5.34 24.87 26.02
C VAL A 434 -4.07 24.64 25.24
N ASP A 435 -2.99 24.34 25.95
CA ASP A 435 -1.77 23.87 25.32
C ASP A 435 -2.13 22.59 24.55
N PHE A 436 -2.27 22.75 23.23
CA PHE A 436 -2.72 21.68 22.33
C PHE A 436 -1.84 20.44 22.48
N LYS A 437 -0.52 20.64 22.64
CA LYS A 437 0.43 19.55 22.82
C LYS A 437 0.16 18.83 24.15
N GLN A 438 0.00 19.56 25.24
CA GLN A 438 -0.29 18.97 26.55
C GLN A 438 -1.66 18.25 26.56
N GLN A 439 -2.65 18.76 25.84
CA GLN A 439 -3.97 18.15 25.75
C GLN A 439 -3.97 16.86 24.92
N VAL A 440 -3.29 16.87 23.78
CA VAL A 440 -3.05 15.66 22.97
C VAL A 440 -2.34 14.60 23.82
N GLU A 441 -1.33 15.00 24.59
CA GLU A 441 -0.60 14.09 25.47
C GLU A 441 -1.49 13.50 26.56
N LYS A 442 -2.31 14.31 27.25
CA LYS A 442 -3.28 13.85 28.25
C LYS A 442 -4.32 12.90 27.65
N GLN A 443 -4.85 13.24 26.47
CA GLN A 443 -5.80 12.41 25.74
C GLN A 443 -5.17 11.06 25.37
N HIS A 444 -3.97 11.07 24.78
CA HIS A 444 -3.27 9.86 24.37
C HIS A 444 -2.92 8.96 25.56
N LYS A 445 -2.43 9.55 26.66
CA LYS A 445 -2.10 8.82 27.89
C LYS A 445 -3.33 8.16 28.52
N LEU A 446 -4.46 8.86 28.55
CA LEU A 446 -5.71 8.29 29.04
C LEU A 446 -6.24 7.18 28.12
N LYS A 447 -6.26 7.43 26.80
CA LYS A 447 -6.65 6.44 25.80
C LYS A 447 -5.87 5.13 25.98
N ASN A 448 -4.54 5.19 26.03
CA ASN A 448 -3.71 3.99 26.17
C ASN A 448 -4.02 3.23 27.46
N ARG A 449 -4.18 3.94 28.59
CA ARG A 449 -4.58 3.31 29.86
C ARG A 449 -5.95 2.62 29.79
N LEU A 450 -6.90 3.20 29.06
CA LEU A 450 -8.23 2.61 28.87
C LEU A 450 -8.18 1.40 27.94
N ILE A 451 -7.40 1.46 26.85
CA ILE A 451 -7.14 0.30 25.97
C ILE A 451 -6.50 -0.83 26.78
N ASP A 452 -5.46 -0.55 27.55
CA ASP A 452 -4.81 -1.55 28.41
C ASP A 452 -5.81 -2.18 29.39
N LYS A 453 -6.63 -1.36 30.05
CA LYS A 453 -7.67 -1.83 30.97
C LYS A 453 -8.67 -2.76 30.26
N HIS A 454 -9.20 -2.35 29.11
CA HIS A 454 -10.21 -3.14 28.40
C HIS A 454 -9.61 -4.41 27.79
N ASN A 455 -8.38 -4.37 27.29
CA ASN A 455 -7.69 -5.56 26.81
C ASN A 455 -7.46 -6.57 27.94
N ASN A 456 -7.12 -6.12 29.15
CA ASN A 456 -7.03 -7.02 30.30
C ASN A 456 -8.39 -7.63 30.70
N GLU A 457 -9.48 -6.84 30.61
CA GLU A 457 -10.84 -7.35 30.85
C GLU A 457 -11.24 -8.39 29.79
N LEU A 458 -10.93 -8.16 28.53
CA LEU A 458 -11.14 -9.12 27.43
C LEU A 458 -10.28 -10.37 27.60
N ALA A 459 -9.01 -10.22 27.99
CA ALA A 459 -8.09 -11.33 28.22
C ALA A 459 -8.69 -12.29 29.26
N LYS A 460 -9.13 -11.73 30.39
CA LYS A 460 -9.80 -12.46 31.45
C LYS A 460 -11.12 -13.10 30.99
N LYS A 461 -11.93 -12.38 30.20
CA LYS A 461 -13.22 -12.87 29.67
C LYS A 461 -13.05 -14.10 28.78
N TYR A 462 -11.97 -14.16 28.00
CA TYR A 462 -11.73 -15.23 27.03
C TYR A 462 -10.72 -16.28 27.50
N GLY A 463 -10.11 -16.13 28.68
CA GLY A 463 -9.04 -17.03 29.13
C GLY A 463 -7.78 -16.92 28.27
N LEU A 464 -7.51 -15.73 27.73
CA LEU A 464 -6.38 -15.44 26.86
C LEU A 464 -5.26 -14.75 27.64
N THR A 465 -4.01 -14.95 27.21
CA THR A 465 -2.91 -14.04 27.58
C THR A 465 -3.00 -12.75 26.76
N ARG A 466 -2.23 -11.74 27.17
CA ARG A 466 -2.16 -10.47 26.45
C ARG A 466 -1.58 -10.65 25.04
N GLU A 467 -0.55 -11.48 24.92
CA GLU A 467 0.12 -11.81 23.66
C GLU A 467 -0.85 -12.51 22.71
N GLN A 468 -1.71 -13.39 23.21
CA GLN A 468 -2.71 -14.06 22.39
C GLN A 468 -3.79 -13.11 21.86
N LEU A 469 -4.23 -12.14 22.67
CA LEU A 469 -5.12 -11.07 22.18
C LEU A 469 -4.46 -10.20 21.10
N GLU A 470 -3.18 -9.85 21.30
CA GLU A 470 -2.41 -9.09 20.32
C GLU A 470 -2.26 -9.88 19.01
N GLN A 471 -2.02 -11.20 19.08
CA GLN A 471 -1.99 -12.07 17.90
C GLN A 471 -3.34 -12.11 17.17
N ILE A 472 -4.47 -12.19 17.89
CA ILE A 472 -5.82 -12.12 17.28
C ILE A 472 -6.04 -10.76 16.61
N CYS A 473 -5.57 -9.68 17.22
CA CYS A 473 -5.68 -8.34 16.65
C CYS A 473 -4.88 -8.21 15.34
N LEU A 474 -3.63 -8.68 15.34
CA LEU A 474 -2.77 -8.69 14.16
C LEU A 474 -3.35 -9.58 13.04
N GLU A 475 -3.85 -10.76 13.38
CA GLU A 475 -4.54 -11.65 12.43
C GLU A 475 -5.74 -10.94 11.79
N GLY A 476 -6.60 -10.29 12.59
CA GLY A 476 -7.76 -9.57 12.07
C GLY A 476 -7.42 -8.43 11.12
N MET A 477 -6.29 -7.73 11.37
CA MET A 477 -5.78 -6.69 10.46
C MET A 477 -5.21 -7.28 9.16
N MET A 478 -4.42 -8.34 9.25
CA MET A 478 -3.76 -8.98 8.10
C MET A 478 -4.77 -9.65 7.16
N GLU A 479 -5.72 -10.38 7.74
CA GLU A 479 -6.78 -11.09 7.02
C GLU A 479 -7.96 -10.18 6.62
N ARG A 480 -7.86 -8.87 6.92
CA ARG A 480 -8.87 -7.85 6.61
C ARG A 480 -10.27 -8.26 7.05
N TRP A 481 -10.39 -8.79 8.27
CA TRP A 481 -11.70 -9.16 8.80
C TRP A 481 -12.64 -7.95 8.73
N PRO A 482 -13.87 -8.14 8.22
CA PRO A 482 -14.73 -7.02 7.84
C PRO A 482 -15.01 -6.11 9.04
N PHE A 483 -14.65 -4.84 8.85
CA PHE A 483 -15.01 -3.73 9.74
C PHE A 483 -16.46 -3.34 9.44
N GLU A 484 -17.40 -4.09 9.97
CA GLU A 484 -18.77 -3.60 10.08
C GLU A 484 -18.77 -2.61 11.24
N TRP A 485 -18.44 -1.35 10.96
CA TRP A 485 -18.85 -0.29 11.87
C TRP A 485 -20.36 -0.37 11.97
N PRO A 486 -20.95 -0.47 13.17
CA PRO A 486 -22.37 -0.17 13.30
C PRO A 486 -22.54 1.26 12.79
N LEU A 487 -23.13 1.39 11.60
CA LEU A 487 -23.57 2.67 11.08
C LEU A 487 -24.76 3.06 11.97
N GLU A 488 -24.47 3.75 13.08
CA GLU A 488 -25.48 4.45 13.88
C GLU A 488 -25.89 5.77 13.23
#